data_AF-A0A514LBW5-F1
#
_entry.id   AF-A0A514LBW5-F1
#
_cell.length_a   1.000
_cell.length_b   1.000
_cell.length_c   1.000
_cell.angle_alpha   90.00
_cell.angle_beta   90.00
_cell.angle_gamma   90.00
#
_symmetry.space_group_name_H-M   'P 1'
#
loop_
_entity.id
_entity.type
_entity.pdbx_description
1 polymer ?
#
loop_
_entity_poly.entity_id
_entity_poly.type
_entity_poly.pdbx_seq_one_letter_code
_entity_poly.pdbx_strand_id
1 'polypeptide(L)'
;MKNNIGIIANRLVYGFVFAFLYQIIIGIATSLLSIPLTGNIQDLISGVEQIDSTQGPLLVVWWILSTVIITAIALLIIRYKKFMSPYKGEANIEIPPRITAITAIIIGASISFLFFLLDSVIGLVVQPGSQTDVSAIYQAALIGDFTPLTVSIIFSIIAGFIIIGVASKTSTVKQITRDIGLQDIAGFKLMKNVTKTQKTTISDTIGQRPGALIHVGEKKVDKVTIDLIEYDDTDINEIHDATSEQCLDSKNKPNVSWVNIVGIHDPEIIKTFGNNFGIHSLHQANIMNTELRPSVEISDDYVMMMFKMPHYDPKTGKLELEQVSIILSEHYLLTFQETADDFFDEIRKRLRNNSGSIRKVQSDYLAYSLIDAIVDSYFLVLEKIGDITENLEEELMQNPTAETMQTIQTLKRRMISLRKAIWPGREIINSLERDSTILISERTRPYLRDVYNHTIQVTDSIEGLRDVIGGMLDTYLSSVSNKMNEVMKTLTIIASIFIPITFIAGIYGTNFSYVPELAWEGSYFVMLGVMGVISLCMIGYFKKKRWM
;
A
#
# COMPACT_ATOMS: atom_id res chain seq x y z
N MET A 1 3.66 3.80 23.89
CA MET A 1 2.50 4.70 24.12
C MET A 1 2.88 6.05 24.75
N LYS A 2 3.74 6.10 25.79
CA LYS A 2 4.21 7.36 26.40
C LYS A 2 4.93 8.32 25.42
N ASN A 3 5.74 7.81 24.48
CA ASN A 3 6.45 8.66 23.51
C ASN A 3 5.53 9.35 22.49
N ASN A 4 4.52 8.65 21.96
CA ASN A 4 3.60 9.24 20.96
C ASN A 4 2.68 10.31 21.58
N ILE A 5 2.27 10.13 22.85
CA ILE A 5 1.54 11.16 23.61
C ILE A 5 2.43 12.38 23.86
N GLY A 6 3.72 12.16 24.16
CA GLY A 6 4.70 13.23 24.27
C GLY A 6 4.84 14.03 22.96
N ILE A 7 4.87 13.35 21.80
CA ILE A 7 4.97 14.00 20.49
C ILE A 7 3.71 14.81 20.16
N ILE A 8 2.52 14.27 20.42
CA ILE A 8 1.24 14.96 20.17
C ILE A 8 1.10 16.15 21.13
N ALA A 9 1.41 15.97 22.42
CA ALA A 9 1.38 17.04 23.42
C ALA A 9 2.38 18.15 23.08
N ASN A 10 3.60 17.81 22.67
CA ASN A 10 4.61 18.80 22.28
C ASN A 10 4.14 19.58 21.04
N ARG A 11 3.59 18.93 20.02
CA ARG A 11 3.04 19.59 18.81
C ARG A 11 1.83 20.47 19.11
N LEU A 12 0.94 20.05 20.03
CA LEU A 12 -0.19 20.86 20.50
C LEU A 12 0.29 22.09 21.29
N VAL A 13 1.25 21.91 22.19
CA VAL A 13 1.88 23.00 22.95
C VAL A 13 2.54 24.00 22.01
N TYR A 14 3.24 23.56 20.95
CA TYR A 14 3.83 24.47 19.97
C TYR A 14 2.79 25.19 19.11
N GLY A 15 1.71 24.51 18.69
CA GLY A 15 0.60 25.16 17.99
C GLY A 15 -0.08 26.22 18.86
N PHE A 16 -0.24 25.93 20.15
CA PHE A 16 -0.81 26.85 21.13
C PHE A 16 0.12 28.04 21.41
N VAL A 17 1.41 27.80 21.62
CA VAL A 17 2.43 28.84 21.84
C VAL A 17 2.58 29.74 20.61
N PHE A 18 2.48 29.17 19.40
CA PHE A 18 2.48 29.95 18.16
C PHE A 18 1.24 30.82 18.02
N ALA A 19 0.04 30.26 18.24
CA ALA A 19 -1.21 31.03 18.22
C ALA A 19 -1.19 32.14 19.28
N PHE A 20 -0.68 31.85 20.47
CA PHE A 20 -0.57 32.79 21.60
C PHE A 20 0.44 33.91 21.32
N LEU A 21 1.62 33.61 20.79
CA LEU A 21 2.60 34.62 20.38
C LEU A 21 2.10 35.47 19.21
N TYR A 22 1.41 34.88 18.25
CA TYR A 22 0.77 35.60 17.15
C TYR A 22 -0.27 36.60 17.68
N GLN A 23 -1.11 36.16 18.62
CA GLN A 23 -2.15 36.98 19.22
C GLN A 23 -1.58 38.09 20.13
N ILE A 24 -0.49 37.81 20.84
CA ILE A 24 0.26 38.81 21.63
C ILE A 24 0.94 39.83 20.72
N ILE A 25 1.61 39.41 19.65
CA ILE A 25 2.32 40.34 18.75
C ILE A 25 1.33 41.20 17.97
N ILE A 26 0.20 40.64 17.53
CA ILE A 26 -0.88 41.42 16.93
C ILE A 26 -1.50 42.36 17.95
N GLY A 27 -1.78 41.90 19.18
CA GLY A 27 -2.30 42.73 20.26
C GLY A 27 -1.35 43.87 20.67
N ILE A 28 -0.04 43.61 20.67
CA ILE A 28 1.00 44.61 20.94
C ILE A 28 1.12 45.56 19.75
N ALA A 29 1.05 45.08 18.50
CA ALA A 29 1.08 45.94 17.32
C ALA A 29 -0.16 46.84 17.22
N THR A 30 -1.35 46.33 17.56
CA THR A 30 -2.59 47.12 17.61
C THR A 30 -2.63 48.07 18.80
N SER A 31 -1.98 47.74 19.92
CA SER A 31 -1.90 48.59 21.11
C SER A 31 -0.80 49.68 21.03
N LEU A 32 0.39 49.38 20.48
CA LEU A 32 1.50 50.35 20.36
C LEU A 32 1.26 51.42 19.30
N LEU A 33 0.48 51.11 18.25
CA LEU A 33 0.19 52.03 17.15
C LEU A 33 -1.19 52.67 17.32
N SER A 34 -1.55 53.06 18.55
CA SER A 34 -2.76 53.84 18.88
C SER A 34 -2.81 55.16 18.08
N ILE A 35 -3.15 55.06 16.80
CA ILE A 35 -3.55 56.10 15.87
C ILE A 35 -4.95 55.66 15.44
N PRO A 36 -5.96 56.54 15.52
CA PRO A 36 -7.34 56.18 15.22
C PRO A 36 -7.43 55.73 13.77
N LEU A 37 -7.69 54.44 13.54
CA LEU A 37 -8.12 53.91 12.25
C LEU A 37 -9.59 54.35 12.05
N THR A 38 -9.79 55.65 11.78
CA THR A 38 -11.09 56.30 11.60
C THR A 38 -11.41 56.55 10.13
N GLY A 39 -11.14 55.62 9.23
CA GLY A 39 -11.48 55.75 7.81
C GLY A 39 -12.28 54.56 7.31
N ASN A 40 -13.49 54.82 6.82
CA ASN A 40 -14.39 53.83 6.21
C ASN A 40 -13.93 53.49 4.77
N ILE A 41 -14.31 52.34 4.21
CA ILE A 41 -14.12 52.04 2.77
C ILE A 41 -15.03 52.93 1.90
N GLN A 42 -16.14 53.44 2.43
CA GLN A 42 -16.88 54.52 1.77
C GLN A 42 -16.05 55.80 1.62
N ASP A 43 -15.10 56.09 2.53
CA ASP A 43 -14.12 57.18 2.38
C ASP A 43 -13.02 56.84 1.38
N LEU A 44 -12.80 55.55 1.07
CA LEU A 44 -11.88 55.11 0.02
C LEU A 44 -12.49 55.27 -1.39
N ILE A 45 -13.82 55.16 -1.51
CA ILE A 45 -14.55 55.33 -2.78
C ILE A 45 -14.91 56.81 -3.00
N SER A 46 -15.27 57.56 -1.94
CA SER A 46 -15.49 59.01 -2.02
C SER A 46 -14.18 59.82 -1.98
N GLY A 47 -13.13 59.28 -1.35
CA GLY A 47 -11.78 59.88 -1.29
C GLY A 47 -10.96 59.74 -2.59
N VAL A 48 -11.49 59.08 -3.62
CA VAL A 48 -10.97 59.20 -4.99
C VAL A 48 -11.47 60.49 -5.66
N GLU A 49 -12.57 61.09 -5.18
CA GLU A 49 -13.11 62.35 -5.73
C GLU A 49 -12.84 63.60 -4.87
N GLN A 50 -12.52 63.47 -3.58
CA GLN A 50 -12.15 64.63 -2.76
C GLN A 50 -10.89 64.36 -1.95
N ILE A 51 -9.79 64.97 -2.41
CA ILE A 51 -8.52 65.05 -1.70
C ILE A 51 -8.68 66.08 -0.58
N ASP A 52 -8.53 65.65 0.66
CA ASP A 52 -7.47 66.23 1.48
C ASP A 52 -6.97 65.28 2.58
N SER A 53 -5.67 65.41 2.89
CA SER A 53 -4.88 64.67 3.89
C SER A 53 -4.28 63.31 3.47
N THR A 54 -3.19 63.37 2.70
CA THR A 54 -1.86 62.72 2.86
C THR A 54 -1.67 61.28 3.43
N GLN A 55 -2.67 60.57 3.95
CA GLN A 55 -2.52 59.30 4.67
C GLN A 55 -3.05 58.06 3.93
N GLY A 56 -3.94 58.21 2.95
CA GLY A 56 -4.49 57.09 2.16
C GLY A 56 -3.44 56.28 1.38
N PRO A 57 -2.51 56.92 0.63
CA PRO A 57 -1.44 56.21 -0.06
C PRO A 57 -0.48 55.51 0.92
N LEU A 58 -0.29 56.09 2.11
CA LEU A 58 0.55 55.55 3.17
C LEU A 58 -0.06 54.26 3.75
N LEU A 59 -1.38 54.22 3.96
CA LEU A 59 -2.10 53.02 4.43
C LEU A 59 -2.02 51.85 3.43
N VAL A 60 -2.16 52.13 2.13
CA VAL A 60 -2.05 51.09 1.08
C VAL A 60 -0.62 50.56 0.99
N VAL A 61 0.38 51.43 1.03
CA VAL A 61 1.80 51.04 1.07
C VAL A 61 2.09 50.23 2.34
N TRP A 62 1.50 50.59 3.48
CA TRP A 62 1.70 49.88 4.75
C TRP A 62 1.01 48.52 4.79
N TRP A 63 -0.17 48.39 4.16
CA TRP A 63 -0.87 47.11 4.03
C TRP A 63 -0.08 46.12 3.16
N ILE A 64 0.48 46.60 2.05
CA ILE A 64 1.40 45.84 1.18
C ILE A 64 2.68 45.48 1.94
N LEU A 65 3.24 46.40 2.74
CA LEU A 65 4.45 46.15 3.52
C LEU A 65 4.21 45.10 4.61
N SER A 66 3.08 45.16 5.31
CA SER A 66 2.71 44.20 6.37
C SER A 66 2.50 42.79 5.80
N THR A 67 1.81 42.66 4.66
CA THR A 67 1.67 41.36 3.98
C THR A 67 3.01 40.82 3.49
N VAL A 68 3.90 41.66 2.96
CA VAL A 68 5.25 41.26 2.56
C VAL A 68 6.10 40.83 3.75
N ILE A 69 6.03 41.54 4.89
CA ILE A 69 6.77 41.21 6.12
C ILE A 69 6.25 39.90 6.73
N ILE A 70 4.93 39.70 6.84
CA ILE A 70 4.32 38.47 7.34
C ILE A 70 4.72 37.28 6.47
N THR A 71 4.70 37.46 5.14
CA THR A 71 5.11 36.42 4.19
C THR A 71 6.62 36.13 4.28
N ALA A 72 7.46 37.16 4.47
CA ALA A 72 8.90 37.00 4.64
C ALA A 72 9.28 36.31 5.96
N ILE A 73 8.57 36.59 7.06
CA ILE A 73 8.76 35.94 8.36
C ILE A 73 8.33 34.47 8.28
N ALA A 74 7.19 34.17 7.65
CA ALA A 74 6.76 32.80 7.39
C ALA A 74 7.80 32.01 6.57
N LEU A 75 8.38 32.64 5.53
CA LEU A 75 9.46 32.05 4.73
C LEU A 75 10.77 31.87 5.51
N LEU A 76 11.13 32.82 6.39
CA LEU A 76 12.31 32.72 7.26
C LEU A 76 12.17 31.58 8.29
N ILE A 77 10.99 31.38 8.86
CA ILE A 77 10.69 30.27 9.78
C ILE A 77 10.82 28.92 9.07
N ILE A 78 10.35 28.81 7.82
CA ILE A 78 10.52 27.62 6.99
C ILE A 78 12.00 27.40 6.64
N ARG A 79 12.76 28.48 6.38
CA ARG A 79 14.18 28.45 5.99
C ARG A 79 15.13 28.13 7.16
N TYR A 80 14.81 28.53 8.40
CA TYR A 80 15.63 28.32 9.60
C TYR A 80 15.17 27.13 10.48
N LYS A 81 14.50 26.13 9.87
CA LYS A 81 14.06 24.88 10.51
C LYS A 81 15.19 24.06 11.18
N LYS A 82 16.47 24.36 10.87
CA LYS A 82 17.66 23.68 11.43
C LYS A 82 17.87 23.90 12.94
N PHE A 83 17.24 24.90 13.54
CA PHE A 83 17.25 25.13 15.00
C PHE A 83 16.11 24.40 15.74
N MET A 84 15.21 23.73 15.01
CA MET A 84 14.21 22.83 15.61
C MET A 84 14.84 21.46 15.82
N SER A 85 15.59 21.32 16.92
CA SER A 85 16.20 20.04 17.31
C SER A 85 15.13 18.94 17.43
N PRO A 86 15.32 17.74 16.85
CA PRO A 86 14.57 16.59 17.27
C PRO A 86 14.95 16.23 18.71
N TYR A 87 14.00 15.65 19.45
CA TYR A 87 14.31 14.99 20.72
C TYR A 87 15.39 13.93 20.44
N LYS A 88 16.49 13.95 21.20
CA LYS A 88 17.61 13.00 21.01
C LYS A 88 17.09 11.57 21.24
N GLY A 89 16.97 10.78 20.17
CA GLY A 89 16.70 9.34 20.27
C GLY A 89 15.99 8.65 19.09
N GLU A 90 15.50 9.35 18.06
CA GLU A 90 14.67 8.70 17.03
C GLU A 90 15.32 8.76 15.64
N ALA A 91 15.76 7.60 15.15
CA ALA A 91 16.06 7.37 13.73
C ALA A 91 14.77 6.92 13.03
N ASN A 92 14.42 7.58 11.92
CA ASN A 92 13.28 7.31 11.03
C ASN A 92 11.91 7.85 11.49
N ILE A 93 11.72 9.17 11.35
CA ILE A 93 10.38 9.77 11.24
C ILE A 93 10.24 10.40 9.85
N GLU A 94 9.18 10.03 9.13
CA GLU A 94 8.71 10.76 7.96
C GLU A 94 8.36 12.20 8.36
N ILE A 95 9.13 13.14 7.80
CA ILE A 95 8.95 14.57 7.98
C ILE A 95 7.56 14.94 7.43
N PRO A 96 6.70 15.69 8.16
CA PRO A 96 5.41 16.13 7.60
C PRO A 96 5.64 16.91 6.30
N PRO A 97 4.68 16.87 5.36
CA PRO A 97 4.88 17.38 4.01
C PRO A 97 5.33 18.85 4.05
N ARG A 98 6.35 19.17 3.24
CA ARG A 98 6.83 20.54 3.05
C ARG A 98 5.65 21.42 2.63
N ILE A 99 5.21 22.32 3.50
CA ILE A 99 4.40 23.47 3.09
C ILE A 99 5.29 24.26 2.12
N THR A 100 4.92 24.26 0.84
CA THR A 100 5.68 25.00 -0.17
C THR A 100 5.38 26.49 -0.02
N ALA A 101 6.32 27.36 -0.40
CA ALA A 101 6.10 28.81 -0.36
C ALA A 101 4.78 29.22 -1.06
N ILE A 102 4.43 28.51 -2.13
CA ILE A 102 3.19 28.69 -2.89
C ILE A 102 1.94 28.36 -2.04
N THR A 103 1.96 27.29 -1.23
CA THR A 103 0.81 26.97 -0.36
C THR A 103 0.64 28.00 0.75
N ALA A 104 1.73 28.51 1.32
CA ALA A 104 1.67 29.58 2.32
C ALA A 104 1.12 30.89 1.73
N ILE A 105 1.54 31.25 0.51
CA ILE A 105 1.04 32.44 -0.19
C ILE A 105 -0.45 32.32 -0.52
N ILE A 106 -0.90 31.16 -1.00
CA ILE A 106 -2.32 30.93 -1.33
C ILE A 106 -3.20 31.00 -0.07
N ILE A 107 -2.76 30.39 1.03
CA ILE A 107 -3.48 30.44 2.31
C ILE A 107 -3.55 31.89 2.83
N GLY A 108 -2.43 32.62 2.79
CA GLY A 108 -2.39 34.03 3.18
C GLY A 108 -3.32 34.91 2.34
N ALA A 109 -3.30 34.75 1.02
CA ALA A 109 -4.15 35.49 0.10
C ALA A 109 -5.64 35.17 0.28
N SER A 110 -5.99 33.90 0.49
CA SER A 110 -7.37 33.49 0.78
C SER A 110 -7.88 34.04 2.10
N ILE A 111 -7.04 34.06 3.14
CA ILE A 111 -7.40 34.64 4.44
C ILE A 111 -7.63 36.15 4.30
N SER A 112 -6.72 36.89 3.67
CA SER A 112 -6.87 38.33 3.46
C SER A 112 -8.11 38.68 2.61
N PHE A 113 -8.42 37.89 1.58
CA PHE A 113 -9.62 38.10 0.75
C PHE A 113 -10.92 37.84 1.52
N LEU A 114 -10.91 36.88 2.44
CA LEU A 114 -12.09 36.51 3.22
C LEU A 114 -12.37 37.52 4.34
N PHE A 115 -11.33 38.09 4.95
CA PHE A 115 -11.47 39.27 5.82
C PHE A 115 -11.97 40.50 5.04
N PHE A 116 -11.48 40.74 3.82
CA PHE A 116 -11.98 41.81 2.96
C PHE A 116 -13.47 41.67 2.62
N LEU A 117 -13.94 40.46 2.36
CA LEU A 117 -15.37 40.16 2.15
C LEU A 117 -16.20 40.35 3.42
N LEU A 118 -15.66 39.97 4.58
CA LEU A 118 -16.29 40.18 5.87
C LEU A 118 -16.52 41.68 6.14
N ASP A 119 -15.49 42.50 5.97
CA ASP A 119 -15.56 43.95 6.16
C ASP A 119 -16.54 44.61 5.16
N SER A 120 -16.56 44.14 3.91
CA SER A 120 -17.52 44.62 2.89
C SER A 120 -18.98 44.28 3.23
N VAL A 121 -19.25 43.11 3.80
CA VAL A 121 -20.62 42.70 4.15
C VAL A 121 -21.10 43.40 5.42
N ILE A 122 -20.22 43.57 6.42
CA ILE A 122 -20.54 44.31 7.65
C ILE A 122 -20.80 45.79 7.32
N GLY A 123 -20.02 46.39 6.42
CA GLY A 123 -20.21 47.76 5.96
C GLY A 123 -21.53 48.03 5.21
N LEU A 124 -22.20 47.00 4.68
CA LEU A 124 -23.50 47.13 4.01
C LEU A 124 -24.69 47.14 4.98
N VAL A 125 -24.51 46.68 6.22
CA VAL A 125 -25.60 46.47 7.19
C VAL A 125 -25.61 47.55 8.28
N VAL A 126 -24.53 48.32 8.45
CA VAL A 126 -24.36 49.29 9.54
C VAL A 126 -24.63 50.72 9.07
N GLN A 127 -25.31 51.55 9.89
CA GLN A 127 -25.55 52.97 9.59
C GLN A 127 -24.26 53.81 9.64
N PRO A 128 -24.14 54.88 8.82
CA PRO A 128 -22.91 55.69 8.77
C PRO A 128 -22.70 56.43 10.11
N GLY A 129 -21.60 56.14 10.80
CA GLY A 129 -21.17 56.91 11.99
C GLY A 129 -20.50 56.15 13.15
N SER A 130 -20.41 54.82 13.14
CA SER A 130 -19.67 54.08 14.19
C SER A 130 -18.21 53.84 13.79
N GLN A 131 -17.26 54.19 14.67
CA GLN A 131 -15.83 54.24 14.33
C GLN A 131 -15.10 52.88 14.35
N THR A 132 -15.74 51.74 14.68
CA THR A 132 -15.13 50.39 14.56
C THR A 132 -16.18 49.28 14.33
N ASP A 133 -15.83 48.23 13.58
CA ASP A 133 -16.69 47.04 13.33
C ASP A 133 -17.16 46.35 14.63
N VAL A 134 -16.30 46.32 15.65
CA VAL A 134 -16.63 45.76 16.96
C VAL A 134 -17.67 46.61 17.69
N SER A 135 -17.56 47.95 17.61
CA SER A 135 -18.55 48.85 18.21
C SER A 135 -19.91 48.75 17.52
N ALA A 136 -19.95 48.52 16.22
CA ALA A 136 -21.19 48.36 15.45
C ALA A 136 -21.93 47.05 15.80
N ILE A 137 -21.20 45.94 15.91
CA ILE A 137 -21.75 44.65 16.35
C ILE A 137 -22.27 44.77 17.79
N TYR A 138 -21.55 45.50 18.66
CA TYR A 138 -21.94 45.71 20.05
C TYR A 138 -23.15 46.64 20.20
N GLN A 139 -23.23 47.72 19.40
CA GLN A 139 -24.37 48.64 19.35
C GLN A 139 -25.62 47.96 18.77
N ALA A 140 -25.49 47.14 17.72
CA ALA A 140 -26.60 46.35 17.17
C ALA A 140 -27.14 45.33 18.19
N ALA A 141 -26.24 44.64 18.91
CA ALA A 141 -26.61 43.72 19.98
C ALA A 141 -27.32 44.42 21.17
N LEU A 142 -26.96 45.68 21.47
CA LEU A 142 -27.64 46.50 22.49
C LEU A 142 -29.07 46.89 22.11
N ILE A 143 -29.37 46.98 20.81
CA ILE A 143 -30.70 47.30 20.25
C ILE A 143 -31.52 46.00 20.00
N GLY A 144 -30.92 44.83 20.24
CA GLY A 144 -31.54 43.51 20.09
C GLY A 144 -31.40 42.90 18.69
N ASP A 145 -30.60 43.49 17.81
CA ASP A 145 -30.30 42.95 16.48
C ASP A 145 -28.96 42.19 16.48
N PHE A 146 -29.05 40.85 16.53
CA PHE A 146 -27.90 39.95 16.53
C PHE A 146 -27.45 39.53 15.13
N THR A 147 -28.05 40.08 14.07
CA THR A 147 -27.74 39.72 12.68
C THR A 147 -26.24 39.92 12.34
N PRO A 148 -25.59 41.04 12.71
CA PRO A 148 -24.17 41.25 12.41
C PRO A 148 -23.24 40.25 13.13
N LEU A 149 -23.55 39.93 14.39
CA LEU A 149 -22.81 38.94 15.18
C LEU A 149 -22.93 37.54 14.55
N THR A 150 -24.16 37.19 14.14
CA THR A 150 -24.46 35.88 13.55
C THR A 150 -23.73 35.69 12.22
N VAL A 151 -23.71 36.74 11.37
CA VAL A 151 -22.97 36.74 10.11
C VAL A 151 -21.46 36.60 10.35
N SER A 152 -20.89 37.32 11.32
CA SER A 152 -19.47 37.25 11.66
C SER A 152 -19.04 35.86 12.15
N ILE A 153 -19.86 35.22 12.99
CA ILE A 153 -19.62 33.86 13.48
C ILE A 153 -19.69 32.84 12.33
N ILE A 154 -20.71 32.94 11.48
CA ILE A 154 -20.86 32.04 10.31
C ILE A 154 -19.66 32.16 9.37
N PHE A 155 -19.20 33.38 9.07
CA PHE A 155 -18.03 33.58 8.21
C PHE A 155 -16.73 33.09 8.85
N SER A 156 -16.54 33.28 10.16
CA SER A 156 -15.36 32.73 10.87
C SER A 156 -15.33 31.20 10.84
N ILE A 157 -16.50 30.56 10.98
CA ILE A 157 -16.64 29.11 10.88
C ILE A 157 -16.34 28.64 9.45
N ILE A 158 -16.91 29.30 8.43
CA ILE A 158 -16.66 28.99 7.02
C ILE A 158 -15.18 29.19 6.67
N ALA A 159 -14.54 30.25 7.16
CA ALA A 159 -13.11 30.50 7.00
C ALA A 159 -12.27 29.36 7.59
N GLY A 160 -12.60 28.94 8.82
CA GLY A 160 -11.96 27.79 9.48
C GLY A 160 -12.11 26.49 8.68
N PHE A 161 -13.30 26.22 8.15
CA PHE A 161 -13.56 25.04 7.31
C PHE A 161 -12.88 25.11 5.94
N ILE A 162 -12.74 26.29 5.33
CA ILE A 162 -11.99 26.46 4.08
C ILE A 162 -10.49 26.28 4.35
N ILE A 163 -9.95 26.78 5.47
CA ILE A 163 -8.54 26.56 5.85
C ILE A 163 -8.27 25.06 6.04
N ILE A 164 -9.12 24.37 6.81
CA ILE A 164 -9.01 22.92 7.03
C ILE A 164 -9.23 22.16 5.72
N GLY A 165 -10.18 22.60 4.89
CA GLY A 165 -10.54 22.00 3.61
C GLY A 165 -9.45 22.16 2.54
N VAL A 166 -8.78 23.31 2.47
CA VAL A 166 -7.67 23.59 1.55
C VAL A 166 -6.38 22.91 2.05
N ALA A 167 -6.11 22.90 3.35
CA ALA A 167 -5.01 22.14 3.95
C ALA A 167 -5.20 20.62 3.78
N SER A 168 -6.44 20.14 3.89
CA SER A 168 -6.82 18.73 3.67
C SER A 168 -6.74 18.36 2.19
N LYS A 169 -7.39 19.13 1.30
CA LYS A 169 -7.40 18.88 -0.14
C LYS A 169 -6.04 19.04 -0.80
N THR A 170 -5.10 19.84 -0.30
CA THR A 170 -3.77 19.94 -0.95
C THR A 170 -2.91 18.71 -0.73
N SER A 171 -3.15 17.94 0.35
CA SER A 171 -2.61 16.58 0.48
C SER A 171 -3.24 15.64 -0.57
N THR A 172 -4.55 15.74 -0.76
CA THR A 172 -5.32 14.93 -1.72
C THR A 172 -5.06 15.33 -3.17
N VAL A 173 -4.82 16.60 -3.49
CA VAL A 173 -4.50 17.08 -4.85
C VAL A 173 -3.09 16.65 -5.23
N LYS A 174 -2.15 16.65 -4.27
CA LYS A 174 -0.81 16.10 -4.47
C LYS A 174 -0.84 14.58 -4.59
N GLN A 175 -1.74 13.90 -3.87
CA GLN A 175 -1.99 12.46 -3.98
C GLN A 175 -2.67 12.11 -5.32
N ILE A 176 -3.68 12.86 -5.74
CA ILE A 176 -4.38 12.73 -7.03
C ILE A 176 -3.44 13.05 -8.20
N THR A 177 -2.55 14.05 -8.11
CA THR A 177 -1.51 14.27 -9.15
C THR A 177 -0.39 13.23 -9.13
N ARG A 178 -0.18 12.55 -8.00
CA ARG A 178 0.71 11.38 -7.88
C ARG A 178 0.05 10.12 -8.47
N ASP A 179 -1.24 9.95 -8.23
CA ASP A 179 -2.07 8.83 -8.71
C ASP A 179 -2.42 8.98 -10.21
N ILE A 180 -2.43 10.21 -10.75
CA ILE A 180 -2.58 10.51 -12.19
C ILE A 180 -1.22 10.60 -12.91
N GLY A 181 -0.08 10.57 -12.19
CA GLY A 181 1.25 10.48 -12.81
C GLY A 181 1.76 11.75 -13.50
N LEU A 182 1.29 12.95 -13.12
CA LEU A 182 1.59 14.21 -13.83
C LEU A 182 2.87 14.94 -13.36
N GLN A 183 3.69 14.36 -12.47
CA GLN A 183 4.97 14.96 -12.06
C GLN A 183 6.18 14.52 -12.90
N ASP A 184 6.04 13.49 -13.76
CA ASP A 184 7.17 12.88 -14.48
C ASP A 184 7.38 13.38 -15.92
N ILE A 185 6.69 14.43 -16.37
CA ILE A 185 6.89 14.95 -17.74
C ILE A 185 8.29 15.54 -17.94
N ALA A 186 8.95 16.02 -16.87
CA ALA A 186 10.34 16.48 -16.92
C ALA A 186 11.37 15.40 -16.54
N GLY A 187 10.94 14.31 -15.88
CA GLY A 187 11.79 13.19 -15.42
C GLY A 187 11.92 12.03 -16.40
N PHE A 188 11.12 12.03 -17.48
CA PHE A 188 11.04 10.95 -18.47
C PHE A 188 12.33 10.66 -19.25
N LYS A 189 13.42 11.42 -19.01
CA LYS A 189 14.71 11.23 -19.68
C LYS A 189 15.78 10.51 -18.84
N LEU A 190 15.57 10.31 -17.52
CA LEU A 190 16.62 9.75 -16.64
C LEU A 190 16.32 8.42 -15.93
N MET A 191 15.12 7.84 -16.10
CA MET A 191 14.81 6.47 -15.64
C MET A 191 14.53 5.53 -16.82
N LYS A 192 15.47 5.45 -17.76
CA LYS A 192 15.46 4.46 -18.85
C LYS A 192 16.47 3.32 -18.65
N ASN A 193 17.05 3.20 -17.46
CA ASN A 193 18.01 2.15 -17.11
C ASN A 193 17.53 1.22 -15.97
N VAL A 194 16.21 1.12 -15.75
CA VAL A 194 15.67 -0.17 -15.30
C VAL A 194 15.51 -0.96 -16.57
N THR A 195 16.36 -1.95 -16.78
CA THR A 195 16.29 -2.90 -17.90
C THR A 195 14.85 -3.43 -17.91
N LYS A 196 14.03 -2.90 -18.82
CA LYS A 196 12.66 -3.37 -19.02
C LYS A 196 12.83 -4.79 -19.54
N THR A 197 12.74 -5.82 -18.69
CA THR A 197 12.63 -7.19 -19.16
C THR A 197 11.44 -7.19 -20.13
N GLN A 198 11.72 -7.41 -21.41
CA GLN A 198 10.68 -7.50 -22.44
C GLN A 198 9.81 -8.71 -22.09
N LYS A 199 8.70 -8.48 -21.38
CA LYS A 199 7.68 -9.50 -21.16
C LYS A 199 6.75 -9.50 -22.37
N THR A 200 6.82 -10.56 -23.17
CA THR A 200 5.84 -10.82 -24.23
C THR A 200 4.57 -11.39 -23.61
N THR A 201 3.41 -10.93 -24.06
CA THR A 201 2.10 -11.32 -23.54
C THR A 201 1.30 -12.11 -24.57
N ILE A 202 0.24 -12.80 -24.14
CA ILE A 202 -0.67 -13.52 -25.05
C ILE A 202 -1.25 -12.58 -26.11
N SER A 203 -1.53 -11.31 -25.75
CA SER A 203 -2.01 -10.30 -26.71
C SER A 203 -1.05 -10.06 -27.87
N ASP A 204 0.26 -10.25 -27.67
CA ASP A 204 1.27 -10.07 -28.72
C ASP A 204 1.28 -11.23 -29.72
N THR A 205 0.61 -12.35 -29.41
CA THR A 205 0.46 -13.49 -30.31
C THR A 205 -0.80 -13.42 -31.20
N ILE A 206 -1.65 -12.41 -31.01
CA ILE A 206 -2.90 -12.26 -31.79
C ILE A 206 -2.56 -12.02 -33.27
N GLY A 207 -3.21 -12.79 -34.16
CA GLY A 207 -3.01 -12.70 -35.61
C GLY A 207 -1.84 -13.51 -36.15
N GLN A 208 -1.08 -14.19 -35.28
CA GLN A 208 -0.03 -15.11 -35.69
C GLN A 208 -0.62 -16.44 -36.19
N ARG A 209 0.13 -17.13 -37.04
CA ARG A 209 -0.26 -18.46 -37.53
C ARG A 209 -0.32 -19.47 -36.37
N PRO A 210 -1.24 -20.44 -36.38
CA PRO A 210 -1.23 -21.55 -35.44
C PRO A 210 0.14 -22.26 -35.45
N GLY A 211 0.71 -22.51 -34.27
CA GLY A 211 2.04 -23.12 -34.13
C GLY A 211 3.21 -22.16 -34.33
N ALA A 212 2.99 -20.83 -34.34
CA ALA A 212 4.08 -19.86 -34.29
C ALA A 212 4.84 -19.98 -32.97
N LEU A 213 6.16 -20.19 -33.07
CA LEU A 213 7.06 -20.31 -31.91
C LEU A 213 7.41 -18.91 -31.40
N ILE A 214 6.63 -18.44 -30.43
CA ILE A 214 6.80 -17.14 -29.79
C ILE A 214 6.84 -17.38 -28.28
N HIS A 215 7.92 -16.94 -27.65
CA HIS A 215 8.01 -16.97 -26.19
C HIS A 215 7.04 -15.96 -25.58
N VAL A 216 6.04 -16.45 -24.84
CA VAL A 216 5.11 -15.65 -24.04
C VAL A 216 5.49 -15.85 -22.58
N GLY A 217 5.87 -14.78 -21.90
CA GLY A 217 6.45 -14.83 -20.56
C GLY A 217 7.61 -13.86 -20.39
N GLU A 218 8.18 -13.86 -19.19
CA GLU A 218 9.43 -13.15 -18.90
C GLU A 218 10.61 -14.07 -19.22
N LYS A 219 11.62 -13.57 -19.95
CA LYS A 219 12.86 -14.32 -20.17
C LYS A 219 13.59 -14.46 -18.83
N LYS A 220 13.74 -15.69 -18.32
CA LYS A 220 14.34 -15.96 -17.01
C LYS A 220 15.84 -16.27 -17.06
N VAL A 221 16.33 -16.86 -18.15
CA VAL A 221 17.75 -17.24 -18.33
C VAL A 221 18.29 -16.68 -19.63
N ASP A 222 19.57 -16.31 -19.65
CA ASP A 222 20.17 -15.68 -20.84
C ASP A 222 20.53 -16.66 -21.95
N LYS A 223 21.09 -17.81 -21.57
CA LYS A 223 21.53 -18.89 -22.44
C LYS A 223 20.72 -20.14 -22.11
N VAL A 224 20.34 -20.88 -23.15
CA VAL A 224 19.73 -22.21 -22.99
C VAL A 224 20.81 -23.23 -22.66
N THR A 225 20.58 -24.03 -21.63
CA THR A 225 21.46 -25.14 -21.24
C THR A 225 20.71 -26.45 -21.39
N ILE A 226 21.44 -27.50 -21.77
CA ILE A 226 20.88 -28.82 -22.01
C ILE A 226 21.72 -29.82 -21.21
N ASP A 227 21.07 -30.57 -20.32
CA ASP A 227 21.68 -31.68 -19.60
C ASP A 227 21.10 -32.99 -20.12
N LEU A 228 21.97 -33.95 -20.42
CA LEU A 228 21.59 -35.29 -20.85
C LEU A 228 22.05 -36.30 -19.79
N ILE A 229 21.12 -37.09 -19.29
CA ILE A 229 21.37 -38.20 -18.38
C ILE A 229 20.87 -39.48 -19.03
N GLU A 230 21.79 -40.35 -19.43
CA GLU A 230 21.50 -41.68 -19.94
C GLU A 230 21.75 -42.70 -18.85
N TYR A 231 20.83 -43.62 -18.62
CA TYR A 231 21.03 -44.67 -17.61
C TYR A 231 20.36 -45.99 -17.98
N ASP A 232 20.91 -47.06 -17.40
CA ASP A 232 20.32 -48.38 -17.30
C ASP A 232 20.48 -48.91 -15.86
N ASP A 233 20.18 -50.18 -15.59
CA ASP A 233 20.28 -50.76 -14.24
C ASP A 233 21.73 -50.74 -13.69
N THR A 234 22.72 -50.71 -14.57
CA THR A 234 24.15 -50.82 -14.25
C THR A 234 24.90 -49.50 -14.35
N ASP A 235 24.78 -48.81 -15.47
CA ASP A 235 25.59 -47.66 -15.84
C ASP A 235 24.76 -46.37 -15.91
N ILE A 236 25.45 -45.25 -15.70
CA ILE A 236 24.91 -43.90 -15.87
C ILE A 236 25.95 -43.04 -16.58
N ASN A 237 25.50 -42.27 -17.56
CA ASN A 237 26.30 -41.31 -18.29
C ASN A 237 25.62 -39.93 -18.22
N GLU A 238 26.35 -38.94 -17.74
CA GLU A 238 25.85 -37.57 -17.58
C GLU A 238 26.68 -36.62 -18.43
N ILE A 239 26.01 -35.86 -19.30
CA ILE A 239 26.62 -34.85 -20.15
C ILE A 239 25.94 -33.51 -19.86
N HIS A 240 26.70 -32.61 -19.24
CA HIS A 240 26.29 -31.22 -19.02
C HIS A 240 26.61 -30.36 -20.25
N ASP A 241 25.76 -29.38 -20.54
CA ASP A 241 25.85 -28.54 -21.74
C ASP A 241 25.92 -29.36 -23.05
N ALA A 242 25.11 -30.41 -23.14
CA ALA A 242 25.02 -31.28 -24.31
C ALA A 242 24.58 -30.54 -25.57
N THR A 243 25.07 -30.95 -26.73
CA THR A 243 24.56 -30.45 -28.02
C THR A 243 23.26 -31.13 -28.39
N SER A 244 22.42 -30.47 -29.18
CA SER A 244 21.19 -31.07 -29.71
C SER A 244 21.48 -32.38 -30.46
N GLU A 245 22.59 -32.47 -31.19
CA GLU A 245 23.01 -33.69 -31.89
C GLU A 245 23.30 -34.85 -30.93
N GLN A 246 24.00 -34.63 -29.82
CA GLN A 246 24.27 -35.66 -28.81
C GLN A 246 22.98 -36.21 -28.19
N CYS A 247 22.01 -35.35 -27.92
CA CYS A 247 20.70 -35.77 -27.41
C CYS A 247 19.92 -36.61 -28.44
N LEU A 248 20.09 -36.33 -29.74
CA LEU A 248 19.41 -37.04 -30.82
C LEU A 248 19.99 -38.43 -31.08
N ASP A 249 21.30 -38.59 -30.98
CA ASP A 249 21.97 -39.88 -31.11
C ASP A 249 21.52 -40.87 -30.01
N SER A 250 21.16 -40.32 -28.85
CA SER A 250 20.69 -41.07 -27.69
C SER A 250 19.30 -41.66 -27.88
N LYS A 251 18.48 -41.11 -28.79
CA LYS A 251 17.10 -41.54 -29.08
C LYS A 251 16.98 -43.02 -29.50
N ASN A 252 18.00 -43.56 -30.17
CA ASN A 252 17.99 -44.92 -30.73
C ASN A 252 18.61 -45.97 -29.80
N LYS A 253 19.07 -45.57 -28.61
CA LYS A 253 19.66 -46.49 -27.64
C LYS A 253 18.55 -47.15 -26.80
N PRO A 254 18.77 -48.39 -26.31
CA PRO A 254 17.82 -49.07 -25.42
C PRO A 254 17.80 -48.49 -23.99
N ASN A 255 18.73 -47.58 -23.67
CA ASN A 255 18.86 -46.96 -22.35
C ASN A 255 17.83 -45.85 -22.18
N VAL A 256 17.44 -45.57 -20.93
CA VAL A 256 16.56 -44.43 -20.66
C VAL A 256 17.36 -43.14 -20.76
N SER A 257 16.90 -42.22 -21.61
CA SER A 257 17.52 -40.91 -21.81
C SER A 257 16.64 -39.80 -21.25
N TRP A 258 17.13 -39.11 -20.22
CA TRP A 258 16.52 -37.89 -19.70
C TRP A 258 17.26 -36.67 -20.26
N VAL A 259 16.55 -35.84 -21.01
CA VAL A 259 17.07 -34.57 -21.53
C VAL A 259 16.37 -33.42 -20.80
N ASN A 260 17.14 -32.64 -20.05
CA ASN A 260 16.66 -31.45 -19.35
C ASN A 260 17.10 -30.19 -20.10
N ILE A 261 16.14 -29.39 -20.55
CA ILE A 261 16.35 -28.18 -21.33
C ILE A 261 15.89 -26.99 -20.49
N VAL A 262 16.84 -26.16 -20.07
CA VAL A 262 16.59 -24.95 -19.28
C VAL A 262 16.69 -23.74 -20.18
N GLY A 263 15.59 -22.99 -20.28
CA GLY A 263 15.45 -21.82 -21.16
C GLY A 263 14.60 -22.12 -22.38
N ILE A 264 13.30 -21.85 -22.27
CA ILE A 264 12.31 -22.04 -23.34
C ILE A 264 12.15 -20.82 -24.26
N HIS A 265 12.97 -19.79 -24.09
CA HIS A 265 12.86 -18.55 -24.86
C HIS A 265 13.43 -18.65 -26.29
N ASP A 266 14.20 -19.69 -26.59
CA ASP A 266 14.84 -19.89 -27.89
C ASP A 266 13.98 -20.77 -28.84
N PRO A 267 13.38 -20.19 -29.90
CA PRO A 267 12.55 -20.94 -30.84
C PRO A 267 13.31 -22.01 -31.63
N GLU A 268 14.61 -21.82 -31.89
CA GLU A 268 15.38 -22.74 -32.73
C GLU A 268 15.62 -24.07 -32.02
N ILE A 269 15.90 -24.01 -30.71
CA ILE A 269 16.08 -25.20 -29.88
C ILE A 269 14.75 -25.96 -29.78
N ILE A 270 13.66 -25.28 -29.44
CA ILE A 270 12.32 -25.90 -29.34
C ILE A 270 11.92 -26.54 -30.67
N LYS A 271 12.20 -25.89 -31.80
CA LYS A 271 11.93 -26.44 -33.14
C LYS A 271 12.78 -27.67 -33.46
N THR A 272 14.05 -27.67 -33.04
CA THR A 272 14.99 -28.78 -33.29
C THR A 272 14.55 -30.03 -32.55
N PHE A 273 14.28 -29.92 -31.24
CA PHE A 273 13.70 -31.03 -30.47
C PHE A 273 12.31 -31.39 -31.01
N GLY A 274 11.48 -30.38 -31.30
CA GLY A 274 10.15 -30.57 -31.82
C GLY A 274 10.07 -31.46 -33.06
N ASN A 275 10.83 -31.12 -34.10
CA ASN A 275 10.81 -31.84 -35.37
C ASN A 275 11.40 -33.25 -35.24
N ASN A 276 12.46 -33.42 -34.45
CA ASN A 276 13.18 -34.67 -34.39
C ASN A 276 12.52 -35.71 -33.46
N PHE A 277 11.74 -35.24 -32.48
CA PHE A 277 10.95 -36.08 -31.58
C PHE A 277 9.48 -36.22 -32.02
N GLY A 278 9.09 -35.66 -33.18
CA GLY A 278 7.73 -35.80 -33.71
C GLY A 278 6.67 -34.99 -32.95
N ILE A 279 7.09 -33.99 -32.18
CA ILE A 279 6.19 -33.16 -31.38
C ILE A 279 5.44 -32.21 -32.31
N HIS A 280 4.12 -32.20 -32.23
CA HIS A 280 3.29 -31.39 -33.11
C HIS A 280 3.59 -29.88 -32.93
N SER A 281 3.50 -29.08 -34.00
CA SER A 281 3.85 -27.65 -33.96
C SER A 281 3.03 -26.84 -32.96
N LEU A 282 1.78 -27.24 -32.69
CA LEU A 282 0.95 -26.64 -31.64
C LEU A 282 1.50 -26.91 -30.24
N HIS A 283 2.01 -28.12 -29.99
CA HIS A 283 2.59 -28.51 -28.72
C HIS A 283 3.92 -27.78 -28.48
N GLN A 284 4.74 -27.64 -29.53
CA GLN A 284 5.96 -26.81 -29.49
C GLN A 284 5.65 -25.35 -29.11
N ALA A 285 4.59 -24.76 -29.69
CA ALA A 285 4.16 -23.41 -29.35
C ALA A 285 3.63 -23.30 -27.90
N ASN A 286 2.97 -24.35 -27.39
CA ASN A 286 2.50 -24.39 -26.01
C ASN A 286 3.66 -24.40 -24.99
N ILE A 287 4.76 -25.11 -25.29
CA ILE A 287 5.97 -25.12 -24.44
C ILE A 287 6.49 -23.70 -24.22
N MET A 288 6.47 -22.87 -25.27
CA MET A 288 6.95 -21.49 -25.24
C MET A 288 5.97 -20.49 -24.62
N ASN A 289 4.74 -20.92 -24.28
CA ASN A 289 3.73 -20.05 -23.69
C ASN A 289 3.54 -20.36 -22.21
N THR A 290 4.13 -19.55 -21.35
CA THR A 290 4.17 -19.78 -19.90
C THR A 290 2.92 -19.32 -19.16
N GLU A 291 1.96 -18.73 -19.85
CA GLU A 291 0.69 -18.28 -19.27
C GLU A 291 -0.42 -19.35 -19.42
N LEU A 292 -0.11 -20.48 -20.07
CA LEU A 292 -1.05 -21.59 -20.21
C LEU A 292 -1.29 -22.31 -18.89
N ARG A 293 -2.52 -22.81 -18.72
CA ARG A 293 -2.88 -23.68 -17.60
C ARG A 293 -2.22 -25.05 -17.75
N PRO A 294 -1.99 -25.77 -16.63
CA PRO A 294 -1.57 -27.17 -16.71
C PRO A 294 -2.53 -27.98 -17.60
N SER A 295 -1.98 -28.85 -18.44
CA SER A 295 -2.73 -29.74 -19.30
C SER A 295 -1.94 -31.00 -19.64
N VAL A 296 -2.65 -32.02 -20.13
CA VAL A 296 -2.08 -33.25 -20.67
C VAL A 296 -2.60 -33.47 -22.08
N GLU A 297 -1.70 -33.86 -22.98
CA GLU A 297 -2.00 -34.23 -24.36
C GLU A 297 -1.42 -35.63 -24.60
N ILE A 298 -2.30 -36.58 -24.87
CA ILE A 298 -1.94 -37.98 -25.13
C ILE A 298 -1.92 -38.18 -26.65
N SER A 299 -0.74 -38.55 -27.17
CA SER A 299 -0.56 -39.00 -28.55
C SER A 299 -0.20 -40.48 -28.58
N ASP A 300 -0.16 -41.09 -29.76
CA ASP A 300 0.22 -42.49 -29.92
C ASP A 300 1.70 -42.72 -29.56
N ASP A 301 2.57 -41.73 -29.85
CA ASP A 301 4.03 -41.85 -29.69
C ASP A 301 4.58 -41.23 -28.39
N TYR A 302 3.84 -40.29 -27.79
CA TYR A 302 4.27 -39.57 -26.59
C TYR A 302 3.08 -39.05 -25.77
N VAL A 303 3.34 -38.81 -24.47
CA VAL A 303 2.45 -38.06 -23.59
C VAL A 303 3.14 -36.75 -23.22
N MET A 304 2.51 -35.63 -23.53
CA MET A 304 2.98 -34.30 -23.11
C MET A 304 2.17 -33.81 -21.92
N MET A 305 2.86 -33.36 -20.88
CA MET A 305 2.29 -32.83 -19.65
C MET A 305 2.88 -31.46 -19.39
N MET A 306 2.04 -30.49 -19.04
CA MET A 306 2.48 -29.17 -18.60
C MET A 306 2.03 -28.96 -17.16
N PHE A 307 2.97 -28.64 -16.28
CA PHE A 307 2.72 -28.34 -14.87
C PHE A 307 3.19 -26.93 -14.52
N LYS A 308 2.75 -26.46 -13.34
CA LYS A 308 3.25 -25.24 -12.71
C LYS A 308 3.98 -25.63 -11.44
N MET A 309 5.26 -25.28 -11.37
CA MET A 309 6.13 -25.52 -10.24
C MET A 309 6.28 -24.22 -9.44
N PRO A 310 5.83 -24.16 -8.18
CA PRO A 310 5.92 -22.96 -7.37
C PRO A 310 7.32 -22.76 -6.79
N HIS A 311 7.82 -21.53 -6.89
CA HIS A 311 9.07 -21.07 -6.31
C HIS A 311 8.79 -19.94 -5.33
N TYR A 312 9.27 -20.08 -4.10
CA TYR A 312 9.13 -19.06 -3.07
C TYR A 312 10.50 -18.49 -2.71
N ASP A 313 10.74 -17.24 -3.06
CA ASP A 313 11.95 -16.53 -2.65
C ASP A 313 11.75 -15.92 -1.26
N PRO A 314 12.42 -16.41 -0.20
CA PRO A 314 12.26 -15.87 1.15
C PRO A 314 12.82 -14.46 1.30
N LYS A 315 13.72 -14.01 0.43
CA LYS A 315 14.34 -12.67 0.52
C LYS A 315 13.42 -11.59 -0.01
N THR A 316 12.80 -11.84 -1.17
CA THR A 316 11.84 -10.90 -1.78
C THR A 316 10.41 -11.17 -1.35
N GLY A 317 10.17 -12.33 -0.71
CA GLY A 317 8.85 -12.84 -0.38
C GLY A 317 8.02 -13.16 -1.63
N LYS A 318 8.60 -13.23 -2.83
CA LYS A 318 7.88 -13.40 -4.10
C LYS A 318 7.57 -14.87 -4.35
N LEU A 319 6.31 -15.14 -4.71
CA LEU A 319 5.88 -16.45 -5.21
C LEU A 319 5.86 -16.37 -6.74
N GLU A 320 6.66 -17.20 -7.40
CA GLU A 320 6.66 -17.39 -8.84
C GLU A 320 6.13 -18.78 -9.19
N LEU A 321 5.42 -18.89 -10.32
CA LEU A 321 4.97 -20.18 -10.86
C LEU A 321 5.70 -20.40 -12.17
N GLU A 322 6.64 -21.33 -12.17
CA GLU A 322 7.37 -21.74 -13.36
C GLU A 322 6.58 -22.80 -14.13
N GLN A 323 6.55 -22.69 -15.46
CA GLN A 323 6.08 -23.77 -16.32
C GLN A 323 7.14 -24.86 -16.47
N VAL A 324 6.76 -26.10 -16.19
CA VAL A 324 7.57 -27.28 -16.52
C VAL A 324 6.78 -28.12 -17.51
N SER A 325 7.35 -28.34 -18.69
CA SER A 325 6.77 -29.25 -19.70
C SER A 325 7.54 -30.56 -19.69
N ILE A 326 6.84 -31.68 -19.57
CA ILE A 326 7.39 -33.03 -19.57
C ILE A 326 6.84 -33.77 -20.77
N ILE A 327 7.71 -34.35 -21.59
CA ILE A 327 7.32 -35.20 -22.72
C ILE A 327 7.86 -36.60 -22.44
N LEU A 328 6.95 -37.54 -22.25
CA LEU A 328 7.22 -38.95 -21.99
C LEU A 328 7.04 -39.78 -23.25
N SER A 329 7.99 -40.65 -23.53
CA SER A 329 7.89 -41.72 -24.52
C SER A 329 8.62 -42.97 -24.00
N GLU A 330 8.72 -44.04 -24.80
CA GLU A 330 9.11 -45.38 -24.33
C GLU A 330 10.52 -45.44 -23.69
N HIS A 331 11.49 -44.71 -24.27
CA HIS A 331 12.89 -44.70 -23.80
C HIS A 331 13.46 -43.30 -23.57
N TYR A 332 12.67 -42.26 -23.80
CA TYR A 332 13.13 -40.89 -23.63
C TYR A 332 12.14 -40.05 -22.83
N LEU A 333 12.70 -39.12 -22.06
CA LEU A 333 11.96 -38.14 -21.29
C LEU A 333 12.58 -36.76 -21.50
N LEU A 334 11.80 -35.82 -22.02
CA LEU A 334 12.24 -34.44 -22.21
C LEU A 334 11.59 -33.55 -21.14
N THR A 335 12.39 -32.72 -20.48
CA THR A 335 11.90 -31.66 -19.60
C THR A 335 12.28 -30.30 -20.15
N PHE A 336 11.32 -29.38 -20.20
CA PHE A 336 11.52 -27.99 -20.60
C PHE A 336 11.20 -27.09 -19.41
N GLN A 337 12.18 -26.31 -18.97
CA GLN A 337 12.13 -25.42 -17.81
C GLN A 337 12.39 -23.96 -18.21
N GLU A 338 11.82 -23.02 -17.46
CA GLU A 338 12.11 -21.59 -17.62
C GLU A 338 13.41 -21.21 -16.92
N THR A 339 13.68 -21.82 -15.76
CA THR A 339 14.79 -21.48 -14.87
C THR A 339 15.64 -22.70 -14.51
N ALA A 340 16.86 -22.46 -14.05
CA ALA A 340 17.77 -23.53 -13.61
C ALA A 340 17.51 -23.97 -12.16
N ASP A 341 16.68 -23.24 -11.42
CA ASP A 341 16.34 -23.56 -10.04
C ASP A 341 15.19 -24.57 -10.06
N ASP A 342 15.46 -25.83 -9.71
CA ASP A 342 14.48 -26.90 -9.75
C ASP A 342 14.52 -27.82 -8.54
N PHE A 343 13.48 -28.62 -8.39
CA PHE A 343 13.34 -29.58 -7.30
C PHE A 343 13.80 -30.99 -7.72
N PHE A 344 14.61 -31.11 -8.79
CA PHE A 344 14.99 -32.40 -9.37
C PHE A 344 16.36 -32.92 -8.91
N ASP A 345 17.09 -32.16 -8.10
CA ASP A 345 18.42 -32.55 -7.60
C ASP A 345 18.42 -33.88 -6.83
N GLU A 346 17.39 -34.14 -6.01
CA GLU A 346 17.28 -35.42 -5.30
C GLU A 346 17.01 -36.59 -6.25
N ILE A 347 16.39 -36.34 -7.41
CA ILE A 347 16.21 -37.35 -8.48
C ILE A 347 17.56 -37.61 -9.15
N ARG A 348 18.31 -36.57 -9.50
CA ARG A 348 19.68 -36.68 -10.04
C ARG A 348 20.59 -37.47 -9.09
N LYS A 349 20.55 -37.18 -7.78
CA LYS A 349 21.31 -37.93 -6.76
C LYS A 349 20.89 -39.39 -6.66
N ARG A 350 19.58 -39.69 -6.68
CA ARG A 350 19.07 -41.08 -6.67
C ARG A 350 19.53 -41.85 -7.91
N LEU A 351 19.53 -41.21 -9.08
CA LEU A 351 20.09 -41.76 -10.30
C LEU A 351 21.58 -42.03 -10.13
N ARG A 352 22.41 -41.06 -9.72
CA ARG A 352 23.87 -41.25 -9.51
C ARG A 352 24.22 -42.38 -8.55
N ASN A 353 23.51 -42.48 -7.43
CA ASN A 353 23.81 -43.43 -6.37
C ASN A 353 23.14 -44.80 -6.54
N ASN A 354 22.43 -45.04 -7.65
CA ASN A 354 21.57 -46.22 -7.87
C ASN A 354 20.68 -46.53 -6.65
N SER A 355 20.07 -45.49 -6.08
CA SER A 355 19.27 -45.61 -4.85
C SER A 355 17.82 -45.93 -5.19
N GLY A 356 17.32 -47.05 -4.65
CA GLY A 356 15.95 -47.49 -4.86
C GLY A 356 15.73 -48.22 -6.19
N SER A 357 14.58 -48.00 -6.82
CA SER A 357 14.17 -48.68 -8.07
C SER A 357 14.28 -47.80 -9.31
N ILE A 358 14.77 -46.57 -9.19
CA ILE A 358 14.69 -45.56 -10.27
C ILE A 358 15.43 -45.97 -11.56
N ARG A 359 16.52 -46.74 -11.46
CA ARG A 359 17.25 -47.28 -12.63
C ARG A 359 16.65 -48.56 -13.19
N LYS A 360 15.83 -49.27 -12.41
CA LYS A 360 15.25 -50.59 -12.72
C LYS A 360 13.93 -50.50 -13.49
N VAL A 361 13.37 -49.30 -13.59
CA VAL A 361 12.10 -49.03 -14.24
C VAL A 361 12.35 -48.08 -15.41
N GLN A 362 11.44 -48.08 -16.38
CA GLN A 362 11.56 -47.31 -17.62
C GLN A 362 11.31 -45.81 -17.36
N SER A 363 11.26 -45.04 -18.45
CA SER A 363 11.03 -43.58 -18.46
C SER A 363 9.76 -43.15 -17.73
N ASP A 364 8.75 -44.01 -17.62
CA ASP A 364 7.48 -43.77 -16.94
C ASP A 364 7.66 -43.52 -15.43
N TYR A 365 8.52 -44.28 -14.78
CA TYR A 365 8.82 -44.09 -13.35
C TYR A 365 9.64 -42.81 -13.10
N LEU A 366 10.51 -42.44 -14.05
CA LEU A 366 11.19 -41.15 -14.00
C LEU A 366 10.19 -40.00 -14.14
N ALA A 367 9.23 -40.09 -15.08
CA ALA A 367 8.16 -39.12 -15.22
C ALA A 367 7.37 -38.98 -13.91
N TYR A 368 6.96 -40.10 -13.31
CA TYR A 368 6.34 -40.09 -11.98
C TYR A 368 7.22 -39.35 -10.96
N SER A 369 8.50 -39.67 -10.86
CA SER A 369 9.42 -39.07 -9.88
C SER A 369 9.53 -37.56 -10.05
N LEU A 370 9.52 -37.06 -11.29
CA LEU A 370 9.54 -35.62 -11.59
C LEU A 370 8.21 -34.95 -11.23
N ILE A 371 7.07 -35.59 -11.54
CA ILE A 371 5.74 -35.08 -11.18
C ILE A 371 5.60 -35.02 -9.65
N ASP A 372 6.05 -36.05 -8.94
CA ASP A 372 6.07 -36.13 -7.48
C ASP A 372 6.86 -34.95 -6.88
N ALA A 373 8.07 -34.69 -7.39
CA ALA A 373 8.88 -33.53 -6.97
C ALA A 373 8.20 -32.17 -7.25
N ILE A 374 7.47 -32.04 -8.36
CA ILE A 374 6.69 -30.82 -8.66
C ILE A 374 5.53 -30.66 -7.67
N VAL A 375 4.84 -31.74 -7.30
CA VAL A 375 3.74 -31.70 -6.34
C VAL A 375 4.27 -31.42 -4.93
N ASP A 376 5.38 -32.05 -4.55
CA ASP A 376 6.01 -31.87 -3.24
C ASP A 376 6.49 -30.43 -3.00
N SER A 377 6.91 -29.72 -4.05
CA SER A 377 7.31 -28.32 -3.90
C SER A 377 6.16 -27.41 -3.46
N TYR A 378 4.90 -27.80 -3.67
CA TYR A 378 3.76 -27.08 -3.11
C TYR A 378 3.74 -27.14 -1.58
N PHE A 379 4.09 -28.28 -0.96
CA PHE A 379 4.11 -28.38 0.50
C PHE A 379 5.13 -27.41 1.11
N LEU A 380 6.31 -27.28 0.50
CA LEU A 380 7.33 -26.33 0.94
C LEU A 380 6.82 -24.88 0.92
N VAL A 381 6.10 -24.51 -0.14
CA VAL A 381 5.52 -23.16 -0.25
C VAL A 381 4.36 -22.96 0.71
N LEU A 382 3.52 -23.98 0.92
CA LEU A 382 2.39 -23.91 1.84
C LEU A 382 2.84 -23.81 3.30
N GLU A 383 3.91 -24.50 3.69
CA GLU A 383 4.51 -24.36 5.02
C GLU A 383 4.94 -22.91 5.27
N LYS A 384 5.66 -22.30 4.32
CA LYS A 384 6.07 -20.90 4.44
C LYS A 384 4.91 -19.92 4.46
N ILE A 385 3.86 -20.17 3.69
CA ILE A 385 2.66 -19.34 3.74
C ILE A 385 1.93 -19.54 5.06
N GLY A 386 1.90 -20.75 5.61
CA GLY A 386 1.39 -21.06 6.94
C GLY A 386 2.09 -20.23 8.01
N ASP A 387 3.43 -20.26 8.05
CA ASP A 387 4.24 -19.48 8.99
C ASP A 387 3.90 -17.98 8.91
N ILE A 388 3.78 -17.42 7.70
CA ILE A 388 3.43 -16.00 7.50
C ILE A 388 2.00 -15.71 7.96
N THR A 389 1.09 -16.66 7.72
CA THR A 389 -0.32 -16.56 8.10
C THR A 389 -0.45 -16.50 9.63
N GLU A 390 0.21 -17.40 10.36
CA GLU A 390 0.21 -17.40 11.84
C GLU A 390 0.77 -16.10 12.42
N ASN A 391 1.90 -15.61 11.90
CA ASN A 391 2.47 -14.33 12.34
C ASN A 391 1.51 -13.14 12.10
N LEU A 392 0.77 -13.18 10.98
CA LEU A 392 -0.19 -12.15 10.62
C LEU A 392 -1.43 -12.17 11.52
N GLU A 393 -1.88 -13.34 11.98
CA GLU A 393 -2.95 -13.44 12.99
C GLU A 393 -2.57 -12.77 14.30
N GLU A 394 -1.33 -12.99 14.78
CA GLU A 394 -0.85 -12.35 15.98
C GLU A 394 -0.78 -10.81 15.82
N GLU A 395 -0.31 -10.33 14.68
CA GLU A 395 -0.25 -8.90 14.36
C GLU A 395 -1.65 -8.24 14.40
N LEU A 396 -2.66 -8.93 13.85
CA LEU A 396 -4.04 -8.46 13.80
C LEU A 396 -4.67 -8.27 15.18
N MET A 397 -4.30 -9.13 16.14
CA MET A 397 -4.77 -9.04 17.52
C MET A 397 -4.12 -7.89 18.30
N GLN A 398 -2.89 -7.49 17.93
CA GLN A 398 -2.12 -6.50 18.67
C GLN A 398 -2.33 -5.07 18.14
N ASN A 399 -1.83 -4.77 16.94
CA ASN A 399 -1.84 -3.43 16.36
C ASN A 399 -1.82 -3.51 14.83
N PRO A 400 -2.98 -3.71 14.18
CA PRO A 400 -3.03 -3.78 12.73
C PRO A 400 -2.63 -2.46 12.08
N THR A 401 -1.89 -2.54 10.98
CA THR A 401 -1.43 -1.41 10.16
C THR A 401 -2.01 -1.50 8.75
N ALA A 402 -1.82 -0.44 7.94
CA ALA A 402 -2.20 -0.48 6.53
C ALA A 402 -1.41 -1.53 5.73
N GLU A 403 -0.19 -1.85 6.15
CA GLU A 403 0.64 -2.90 5.54
C GLU A 403 0.07 -4.29 5.81
N THR A 404 -0.47 -4.54 7.02
CA THR A 404 -1.16 -5.79 7.38
C THR A 404 -2.24 -6.14 6.35
N MET A 405 -3.07 -5.16 5.97
CA MET A 405 -4.11 -5.36 4.95
C MET A 405 -3.52 -5.71 3.57
N GLN A 406 -2.42 -5.08 3.16
CA GLN A 406 -1.76 -5.40 1.88
C GLN A 406 -1.19 -6.82 1.88
N THR A 407 -0.65 -7.26 3.02
CA THR A 407 -0.16 -8.63 3.22
C THR A 407 -1.30 -9.63 3.11
N ILE A 408 -2.43 -9.43 3.79
CA ILE A 408 -3.62 -10.29 3.68
C ILE A 408 -4.06 -10.44 2.22
N GLN A 409 -4.18 -9.32 1.48
CA GLN A 409 -4.58 -9.35 0.07
C GLN A 409 -3.56 -10.06 -0.82
N THR A 410 -2.28 -9.95 -0.49
CA THR A 410 -1.20 -10.62 -1.22
C THR A 410 -1.23 -12.12 -0.98
N LEU A 411 -1.39 -12.58 0.26
CA LEU A 411 -1.57 -13.99 0.59
C LEU A 411 -2.82 -14.57 -0.08
N LYS A 412 -3.95 -13.86 -0.04
CA LYS A 412 -5.17 -14.27 -0.74
C LYS A 412 -4.96 -14.47 -2.24
N ARG A 413 -4.26 -13.55 -2.91
CA ARG A 413 -3.91 -13.69 -4.34
C ARG A 413 -2.99 -14.88 -4.59
N ARG A 414 -2.02 -15.14 -3.72
CA ARG A 414 -1.13 -16.32 -3.81
C ARG A 414 -1.90 -17.62 -3.69
N MET A 415 -2.83 -17.74 -2.74
CA MET A 415 -3.70 -18.92 -2.61
C MET A 415 -4.52 -19.17 -3.88
N ILE A 416 -5.08 -18.11 -4.47
CA ILE A 416 -5.82 -18.23 -5.74
C ILE A 416 -4.89 -18.72 -6.87
N SER A 417 -3.68 -18.19 -6.97
CA SER A 417 -2.70 -18.63 -7.98
C SER A 417 -2.29 -20.09 -7.80
N LEU A 418 -1.96 -20.52 -6.56
CA LEU A 418 -1.63 -21.91 -6.26
C LEU A 418 -2.80 -22.85 -6.56
N ARG A 419 -4.03 -22.50 -6.15
CA ARG A 419 -5.23 -23.28 -6.47
C ARG A 419 -5.41 -23.48 -7.97
N LYS A 420 -5.28 -22.39 -8.76
CA LYS A 420 -5.39 -22.43 -10.23
C LYS A 420 -4.32 -23.29 -10.88
N ALA A 421 -3.16 -23.44 -10.23
CA ALA A 421 -2.03 -24.22 -10.70
C ALA A 421 -2.15 -25.71 -10.34
N ILE A 422 -2.51 -26.06 -9.10
CA ILE A 422 -2.58 -27.47 -8.66
C ILE A 422 -3.85 -28.18 -9.15
N TRP A 423 -4.99 -27.48 -9.23
CA TRP A 423 -6.27 -28.12 -9.53
C TRP A 423 -6.29 -28.80 -10.91
N PRO A 424 -5.83 -28.17 -12.01
CA PRO A 424 -5.71 -28.87 -13.28
C PRO A 424 -4.61 -29.95 -13.26
N GLY A 425 -3.55 -29.77 -12.44
CA GLY A 425 -2.51 -30.77 -12.25
C GLY A 425 -3.04 -32.09 -11.69
N ARG A 426 -4.02 -32.04 -10.78
CA ARG A 426 -4.75 -33.22 -10.29
C ARG A 426 -5.45 -33.97 -11.42
N GLU A 427 -6.07 -33.26 -12.36
CA GLU A 427 -6.76 -33.88 -13.50
C GLU A 427 -5.77 -34.55 -14.46
N ILE A 428 -4.58 -33.96 -14.65
CA ILE A 428 -3.49 -34.60 -15.40
C ILE A 428 -3.14 -35.95 -14.76
N ILE A 429 -2.85 -35.96 -13.46
CA ILE A 429 -2.44 -37.20 -12.75
C ILE A 429 -3.57 -38.23 -12.77
N ASN A 430 -4.83 -37.80 -12.65
CA ASN A 430 -6.00 -38.69 -12.76
C ASN A 430 -6.14 -39.30 -14.16
N SER A 431 -5.89 -38.54 -15.23
CA SER A 431 -5.87 -39.04 -16.60
C SER A 431 -4.74 -40.07 -16.78
N LEU A 432 -3.53 -39.79 -16.30
CA LEU A 432 -2.41 -40.75 -16.33
C LEU A 432 -2.70 -42.03 -15.53
N GLU A 433 -3.41 -41.93 -14.40
CA GLU A 433 -3.76 -43.08 -13.56
C GLU A 433 -4.86 -43.96 -14.15
N ARG A 434 -5.81 -43.37 -14.91
CA ARG A 434 -6.97 -44.08 -15.47
C ARG A 434 -6.78 -44.53 -16.90
N ASP A 435 -6.14 -43.73 -17.73
CA ASP A 435 -6.02 -44.00 -19.15
C ASP A 435 -5.06 -45.18 -19.37
N SER A 436 -5.44 -46.09 -20.28
CA SER A 436 -4.62 -47.23 -20.66
C SER A 436 -3.68 -46.82 -21.79
N THR A 437 -2.69 -45.98 -21.48
CA THR A 437 -1.60 -45.69 -22.41
C THR A 437 -0.52 -46.78 -22.30
N ILE A 438 0.09 -47.14 -23.42
CA ILE A 438 1.18 -48.14 -23.47
C ILE A 438 2.44 -47.61 -22.75
N LEU A 439 2.57 -46.28 -22.69
CA LEU A 439 3.71 -45.59 -22.09
C LEU A 439 3.72 -45.59 -20.56
N ILE A 440 2.62 -45.94 -19.89
CA ILE A 440 2.55 -46.02 -18.43
C ILE A 440 2.37 -47.47 -18.02
N SER A 441 3.38 -48.02 -17.36
CA SER A 441 3.30 -49.42 -16.92
C SER A 441 2.37 -49.59 -15.72
N GLU A 442 1.76 -50.78 -15.59
CA GLU A 442 0.97 -51.17 -14.41
C GLU A 442 1.76 -51.08 -13.09
N ARG A 443 3.10 -51.15 -13.16
CA ARG A 443 3.98 -50.99 -12.01
C ARG A 443 4.06 -49.54 -11.52
N THR A 444 3.84 -48.56 -12.40
CA THR A 444 3.92 -47.13 -12.10
C THR A 444 2.58 -46.57 -11.60
N ARG A 445 1.44 -47.20 -11.94
CA ARG A 445 0.10 -46.76 -11.50
C ARG A 445 -0.06 -46.57 -9.98
N PRO A 446 0.44 -47.47 -9.10
CA PRO A 446 0.33 -47.25 -7.65
C PRO A 446 1.04 -45.97 -7.18
N TYR A 447 2.17 -45.64 -7.80
CA TYR A 447 2.92 -44.42 -7.50
C TYR A 447 2.18 -43.17 -7.98
N LEU A 448 1.60 -43.20 -9.19
CA LEU A 448 0.74 -42.10 -9.67
C LEU A 448 -0.49 -41.88 -8.76
N ARG A 449 -1.07 -42.95 -8.21
CA ARG A 449 -2.16 -42.85 -7.24
C ARG A 449 -1.74 -42.18 -5.94
N ASP A 450 -0.49 -42.38 -5.51
CA ASP A 450 0.07 -41.70 -4.34
C ASP A 450 0.20 -40.19 -4.60
N VAL A 451 0.78 -39.80 -5.73
CA VAL A 451 0.86 -38.38 -6.14
C VAL A 451 -0.54 -37.76 -6.26
N TYR A 452 -1.51 -38.51 -6.80
CA TYR A 452 -2.89 -38.05 -6.84
C TYR A 452 -3.43 -37.71 -5.45
N ASN A 453 -3.17 -38.55 -4.45
CA ASN A 453 -3.53 -38.26 -3.06
C ASN A 453 -2.79 -37.03 -2.52
N HIS A 454 -1.50 -36.86 -2.82
CA HIS A 454 -0.75 -35.66 -2.45
C HIS A 454 -1.38 -34.40 -3.06
N THR A 455 -1.85 -34.42 -4.32
CA THR A 455 -2.55 -33.26 -4.89
C THR A 455 -3.85 -32.91 -4.19
N ILE A 456 -4.58 -33.90 -3.66
CA ILE A 456 -5.77 -33.66 -2.84
C ILE A 456 -5.36 -32.97 -1.54
N GLN A 457 -4.34 -33.49 -0.86
CA GLN A 457 -3.84 -32.92 0.39
C GLN A 457 -3.34 -31.47 0.20
N VAL A 458 -2.60 -31.19 -0.88
CA VAL A 458 -2.19 -29.82 -1.25
C VAL A 458 -3.40 -28.93 -1.49
N THR A 459 -4.41 -29.43 -2.22
CA THR A 459 -5.63 -28.67 -2.50
C THR A 459 -6.40 -28.34 -1.22
N ASP A 460 -6.59 -29.31 -0.33
CA ASP A 460 -7.27 -29.12 0.95
C ASP A 460 -6.52 -28.14 1.86
N SER A 461 -5.18 -28.20 1.85
CA SER A 461 -4.33 -27.26 2.58
C SER A 461 -4.45 -25.83 2.05
N ILE A 462 -4.52 -25.66 0.72
CA ILE A 462 -4.77 -24.35 0.09
C ILE A 462 -6.13 -23.80 0.49
N GLU A 463 -7.18 -24.62 0.48
CA GLU A 463 -8.52 -24.18 0.90
C GLU A 463 -8.55 -23.81 2.39
N GLY A 464 -7.92 -24.61 3.25
CA GLY A 464 -7.82 -24.32 4.69
C GLY A 464 -7.13 -22.98 4.96
N LEU A 465 -5.95 -22.75 4.37
CA LEU A 465 -5.24 -21.47 4.51
C LEU A 465 -6.05 -20.31 3.92
N ARG A 466 -6.71 -20.51 2.78
CA ARG A 466 -7.55 -19.49 2.16
C ARG A 466 -8.72 -19.09 3.05
N ASP A 467 -9.35 -20.04 3.74
CA ASP A 467 -10.46 -19.76 4.66
C ASP A 467 -9.99 -18.96 5.87
N VAL A 468 -8.84 -19.34 6.44
CA VAL A 468 -8.17 -18.59 7.53
C VAL A 468 -7.86 -17.15 7.10
N ILE A 469 -7.17 -16.98 5.96
CA ILE A 469 -6.86 -15.66 5.36
C ILE A 469 -8.14 -14.87 5.06
N GLY A 470 -9.23 -15.55 4.69
CA GLY A 470 -10.54 -14.96 4.49
C GLY A 470 -11.08 -14.32 5.77
N GLY A 471 -11.04 -15.03 6.89
CA GLY A 471 -11.49 -14.56 8.21
C GLY A 471 -10.59 -13.45 8.80
N MET A 472 -9.34 -13.36 8.37
CA MET A 472 -8.44 -12.28 8.81
C MET A 472 -8.91 -10.89 8.40
N LEU A 473 -9.59 -10.75 7.26
CA LEU A 473 -10.09 -9.44 6.81
C LEU A 473 -11.18 -8.92 7.76
N ASP A 474 -12.07 -9.81 8.21
CA ASP A 474 -13.12 -9.48 9.18
C ASP A 474 -12.51 -9.17 10.56
N THR A 475 -11.47 -9.92 10.95
CA THR A 475 -10.71 -9.69 12.18
C THR A 475 -9.99 -8.34 12.14
N TYR A 476 -9.37 -7.98 11.00
CA TYR A 476 -8.76 -6.67 10.77
C TYR A 476 -9.77 -5.54 10.96
N LEU A 477 -10.93 -5.63 10.29
CA LEU A 477 -11.98 -4.60 10.38
C LEU A 477 -12.50 -4.46 11.82
N SER A 478 -12.67 -5.57 12.52
CA SER A 478 -13.07 -5.59 13.93
C SER A 478 -12.03 -4.94 14.84
N SER A 479 -10.75 -5.25 14.63
CA SER A 479 -9.61 -4.69 15.40
C SER A 479 -9.47 -3.18 15.18
N VAL A 480 -9.56 -2.72 13.92
CA VAL A 480 -9.55 -1.28 13.59
C VAL A 480 -10.76 -0.56 14.21
N SER A 481 -11.95 -1.15 14.14
CA SER A 481 -13.16 -0.60 14.78
C SER A 481 -13.01 -0.50 16.29
N ASN A 482 -12.47 -1.54 16.95
CA ASN A 482 -12.17 -1.52 18.38
C ASN A 482 -11.19 -0.41 18.74
N LYS A 483 -10.16 -0.20 17.92
CA LYS A 483 -9.20 0.88 18.12
C LYS A 483 -9.85 2.25 17.98
N MET A 484 -10.69 2.43 16.95
CA MET A 484 -11.48 3.65 16.78
C MET A 484 -12.38 3.90 17.99
N ASN A 485 -13.05 2.87 18.51
CA ASN A 485 -13.88 2.96 19.70
C ASN A 485 -13.06 3.35 20.95
N GLU A 486 -11.84 2.84 21.11
CA GLU A 486 -10.94 3.21 22.20
C GLU A 486 -10.49 4.69 22.11
N VAL A 487 -10.13 5.14 20.90
CA VAL A 487 -9.77 6.54 20.63
C VAL A 487 -10.95 7.46 20.91
N MET A 488 -12.15 7.10 20.42
CA MET A 488 -13.38 7.86 20.65
C MET A 488 -13.75 7.94 22.12
N LYS A 489 -13.61 6.84 22.89
CA LYS A 489 -13.79 6.85 24.36
C LYS A 489 -12.83 7.82 25.03
N THR A 490 -11.55 7.78 24.67
CA THR A 490 -10.52 8.65 25.24
C THR A 490 -10.81 10.12 24.96
N LEU A 491 -11.14 10.46 23.71
CA LEU A 491 -11.53 11.82 23.31
C LEU A 491 -12.78 12.29 24.06
N THR A 492 -13.77 11.42 24.20
CA THR A 492 -15.03 11.72 24.90
C THR A 492 -14.81 11.98 26.39
N ILE A 493 -13.95 11.20 27.06
CA ILE A 493 -13.59 11.41 28.46
C ILE A 493 -12.94 12.78 28.64
N ILE A 494 -11.95 13.10 27.81
CA ILE A 494 -11.26 14.40 27.85
C ILE A 494 -12.25 15.54 27.61
N ALA A 495 -13.05 15.46 26.54
CA ALA A 495 -14.02 16.49 26.19
C ALA A 495 -15.09 16.68 27.27
N SER A 496 -15.60 15.61 27.87
CA SER A 496 -16.64 15.68 28.91
C SER A 496 -16.13 16.34 30.20
N ILE A 497 -14.83 16.24 30.48
CA ILE A 497 -14.20 16.93 31.63
C ILE A 497 -13.98 18.41 31.29
N PHE A 498 -13.44 18.72 30.11
CA PHE A 498 -13.08 20.10 29.76
C PHE A 498 -14.27 20.98 29.37
N ILE A 499 -15.29 20.47 28.68
CA ILE A 499 -16.42 21.28 28.20
C ILE A 499 -17.10 22.07 29.36
N PRO A 500 -17.49 21.45 30.48
CA PRO A 500 -18.08 22.19 31.61
C PRO A 500 -17.11 23.17 32.28
N ILE A 501 -15.83 22.79 32.41
CA ILE A 501 -14.80 23.66 33.02
C ILE A 501 -14.58 24.91 32.17
N THR A 502 -14.43 24.72 30.86
CA THR A 502 -14.27 25.82 29.88
C THR A 502 -15.51 26.69 29.83
N PHE A 503 -16.71 26.12 29.95
CA PHE A 503 -17.95 26.87 30.02
C PHE A 503 -18.00 27.77 31.27
N ILE A 504 -17.68 27.24 32.45
CA ILE A 504 -17.62 28.03 33.69
C ILE A 504 -16.55 29.12 33.57
N ALA A 505 -15.34 28.78 33.11
CA ALA A 505 -14.27 29.75 32.91
C ALA A 505 -14.67 30.84 31.90
N GLY A 506 -15.43 30.48 30.86
CA GLY A 506 -15.97 31.40 29.88
C GLY A 506 -16.97 32.40 30.49
N ILE A 507 -17.90 31.93 31.33
CA ILE A 507 -18.85 32.81 32.03
C ILE A 507 -18.12 33.82 32.90
N TYR A 508 -17.17 33.35 33.73
CA TYR A 508 -16.41 34.23 34.63
C TYR A 508 -15.34 35.07 33.91
N GLY A 509 -15.04 34.77 32.64
CA GLY A 509 -14.16 35.55 31.77
C GLY A 509 -14.87 36.64 30.96
N THR A 510 -16.18 36.84 31.17
CA THR A 510 -16.95 37.89 30.49
C THR A 510 -16.74 39.26 31.14
N ASN A 511 -16.81 40.32 30.33
CA ASN A 511 -16.69 41.71 30.80
C ASN A 511 -18.05 42.31 31.22
N PHE A 512 -18.93 41.52 31.84
CA PHE A 512 -20.24 42.03 32.31
C PHE A 512 -20.12 42.76 33.64
N SER A 513 -20.79 43.91 33.77
CA SER A 513 -20.76 44.74 34.99
C SER A 513 -21.55 44.15 36.16
N TYR A 514 -22.47 43.21 35.92
CA TYR A 514 -23.32 42.60 36.94
C TYR A 514 -23.12 41.08 36.96
N VAL A 515 -22.06 40.63 37.63
CA VAL A 515 -21.82 39.23 38.02
C VAL A 515 -21.66 39.22 39.54
N PRO A 516 -22.75 38.97 40.30
CA PRO A 516 -22.78 39.19 41.74
C PRO A 516 -21.73 38.39 42.51
N GLU A 517 -21.30 37.25 41.98
CA GLU A 517 -20.31 36.36 42.57
C GLU A 517 -18.89 36.94 42.57
N LEU A 518 -18.53 37.81 41.61
CA LEU A 518 -17.18 38.39 41.47
C LEU A 518 -16.84 39.44 42.54
N ALA A 519 -17.84 40.00 43.22
CA ALA A 519 -17.65 41.01 44.26
C ALA A 519 -17.10 40.45 45.59
N TRP A 520 -17.11 39.12 45.76
CA TRP A 520 -16.65 38.46 46.98
C TRP A 520 -15.19 38.02 46.86
N GLU A 521 -14.35 38.35 47.86
CA GLU A 521 -12.90 38.05 47.87
C GLU A 521 -12.56 36.55 47.75
N GLY A 522 -13.46 35.66 48.17
CA GLY A 522 -13.28 34.20 48.10
C GLY A 522 -13.77 33.54 46.79
N SER A 523 -14.41 34.30 45.90
CA SER A 523 -15.11 33.77 44.72
C SER A 523 -14.22 32.98 43.76
N TYR A 524 -12.99 33.45 43.55
CA TYR A 524 -11.99 32.76 42.72
C TYR A 524 -11.68 31.35 43.23
N PHE A 525 -11.47 31.18 44.54
CA PHE A 525 -11.17 29.88 45.15
C PHE A 525 -12.38 28.95 45.14
N VAL A 526 -13.59 29.49 45.35
CA VAL A 526 -14.82 28.70 45.24
C VAL A 526 -15.07 28.23 43.81
N MET A 527 -14.84 29.07 42.81
CA MET A 527 -14.92 28.68 41.39
C MET A 527 -13.95 27.51 41.08
N LEU A 528 -12.68 27.63 41.48
CA LEU A 528 -11.70 26.54 41.31
C LEU A 528 -12.12 25.26 42.04
N GLY A 529 -12.69 25.38 43.24
CA GLY A 529 -13.24 24.25 44.00
C GLY A 529 -14.37 23.55 43.25
N VAL A 530 -15.33 24.31 42.70
CA VAL A 530 -16.44 23.76 41.91
C VAL A 530 -15.94 23.06 40.64
N MET A 531 -15.01 23.67 39.90
CA MET A 531 -14.37 23.04 38.74
C MET A 531 -13.66 21.73 39.10
N GLY A 532 -12.94 21.72 40.22
CA GLY A 532 -12.26 20.54 40.76
C GLY A 532 -13.25 19.42 41.13
N VAL A 533 -14.35 19.76 41.81
CA VAL A 533 -15.40 18.80 42.17
C VAL A 533 -16.07 18.21 40.93
N ILE A 534 -16.42 19.02 39.93
CA ILE A 534 -16.99 18.54 38.66
C ILE A 534 -16.04 17.56 37.97
N SER A 535 -14.75 17.92 37.90
CA SER A 535 -13.71 17.06 37.31
C SER A 535 -13.62 15.71 38.02
N LEU A 536 -13.57 15.72 39.36
CA LEU A 536 -13.49 14.50 40.18
C LEU A 536 -14.76 13.64 40.04
N CYS A 537 -15.94 14.27 40.03
CA CYS A 537 -17.21 13.58 39.79
C CYS A 537 -17.23 12.88 38.42
N MET A 538 -16.78 13.56 37.37
CA MET A 538 -16.70 12.98 36.02
C MET A 538 -15.69 11.82 35.95
N ILE A 539 -14.52 11.96 36.56
CA ILE A 539 -13.53 10.87 36.66
C ILE A 539 -14.12 9.68 37.40
N GLY A 540 -14.79 9.91 38.53
CA GLY A 540 -15.46 8.86 39.31
C GLY A 540 -16.56 8.15 38.51
N TYR A 541 -17.35 8.90 37.74
CA TYR A 541 -18.38 8.36 36.86
C TYR A 541 -17.79 7.45 35.76
N PHE A 542 -16.74 7.89 35.08
CA PHE A 542 -16.10 7.10 34.01
C PHE A 542 -15.37 5.86 34.54
N LYS A 543 -14.76 5.93 35.73
CA LYS A 543 -14.22 4.75 36.42
C LYS A 543 -15.31 3.72 36.73
N LYS A 544 -16.46 4.17 37.25
CA LYS A 544 -17.60 3.27 37.53
C LYS A 544 -18.10 2.57 36.25
N LYS A 545 -18.05 3.26 35.10
CA LYS A 545 -18.41 2.70 33.79
C LYS A 545 -17.34 1.79 33.16
N ARG A 546 -16.17 1.60 33.78
CA ARG A 546 -15.02 0.85 33.22
C ARG A 546 -14.54 1.41 31.87
N TRP A 547 -14.66 2.73 31.69
CA TRP A 547 -14.10 3.41 30.52
C TRP A 547 -12.68 3.91 30.78
N MET A 548 -12.22 3.77 32.03
CA MET A 548 -10.95 4.26 32.55
C MET A 548 -10.31 3.23 33.47
#